data_AF-A0A944HW13-F1
#
_entry.id   AF-A0A944HW13-F1
#
_cell.length_a   1.000
_cell.length_b   1.000
_cell.length_c   1.000
_cell.angle_alpha   90.00
_cell.angle_beta   90.00
_cell.angle_gamma   90.00
#
_symmetry.space_group_name_H-M   'P 1'
#
loop_
_entity.id
_entity.type
_entity.pdbx_description
1 polymer ?
#
loop_
_entity_poly.entity_id
_entity_poly.type
_entity_poly.pdbx_seq_one_letter_code
_entity_poly.pdbx_strand_id
1 'polypeptide(L)'
;MTALSPVSALRLYTVPVLNDRESTSIAEDDDYFYDLIPMAFNHRLVMTPKKNTRVWDYGWCYDSALAAIACVHVWNPETQNEPLGWKKRPTGEVVRTAPRADADPQYNRPRCLHGNYPSDGPCRTDPYCGK
;
A
#
# COMPACT_ATOMS: atom_id res chain seq x y z
N MET A 1 11.31 -33.43 -1.98
CA MET A 1 9.91 -32.99 -1.81
C MET A 1 9.95 -31.73 -0.97
N THR A 2 9.87 -30.56 -1.60
CA THR A 2 9.90 -29.27 -0.90
C THR A 2 8.48 -29.00 -0.43
N ALA A 3 8.26 -28.94 0.88
CA ALA A 3 6.97 -28.55 1.43
C ALA A 3 6.68 -27.10 0.99
N LEU A 4 5.55 -26.88 0.34
CA LEU A 4 5.03 -25.54 0.11
C LEU A 4 4.72 -24.95 1.49
N SER A 5 5.39 -23.85 1.86
CA SER A 5 4.97 -23.06 3.02
C SER A 5 3.51 -22.68 2.86
N PRO A 6 2.69 -22.70 3.93
CA PRO A 6 1.34 -22.21 3.85
C PRO A 6 1.37 -20.74 3.42
N VAL A 7 0.68 -20.45 2.32
CA VAL A 7 0.47 -19.08 1.82
C VAL A 7 -0.25 -18.31 2.93
N SER A 8 0.36 -17.22 3.43
CA SER A 8 -0.31 -16.33 4.39
C SER A 8 -1.56 -15.76 3.75
N ALA A 9 -2.72 -16.22 4.21
CA ALA A 9 -4.00 -15.82 3.64
C ALA A 9 -4.36 -14.43 4.15
N LEU A 10 -4.48 -13.46 3.24
CA LEU A 10 -5.06 -12.15 3.55
C LEU A 10 -6.51 -12.34 3.97
N ARG A 11 -6.82 -11.99 5.21
CA ARG A 11 -8.16 -12.03 5.78
C ARG A 11 -8.80 -10.65 5.72
N LEU A 12 -9.88 -10.54 4.96
CA LEU A 12 -10.67 -9.32 4.86
C LEU A 12 -11.74 -9.27 5.96
N TYR A 13 -11.95 -8.08 6.54
CA TYR A 13 -13.05 -7.87 7.47
C TYR A 13 -14.33 -7.48 6.70
N THR A 14 -15.42 -8.19 6.98
CA THR A 14 -16.75 -7.86 6.42
C THR A 14 -17.32 -6.57 7.01
N VAL A 15 -16.90 -6.21 8.22
CA VAL A 15 -17.20 -4.93 8.87
C VAL A 15 -15.87 -4.35 9.34
N PRO A 16 -15.48 -3.17 8.85
CA PRO A 16 -14.26 -2.53 9.31
C PRO A 16 -14.31 -2.25 10.81
N VAL A 17 -13.21 -2.54 11.51
CA VAL A 17 -13.15 -2.45 12.99
C VAL A 17 -12.35 -1.23 13.39
N LEU A 18 -12.97 -0.30 14.12
CA LEU A 18 -12.23 0.77 14.79
C LEU A 18 -11.35 0.15 15.87
N ASN A 19 -10.06 0.46 15.84
CA ASN A 19 -9.08 -0.11 16.77
C ASN A 19 -8.44 0.97 17.65
N ASP A 20 -7.66 0.53 18.63
CA ASP A 20 -6.94 1.41 19.56
C ASP A 20 -5.85 2.27 18.91
N ARG A 21 -5.63 2.13 17.59
CA ARG A 21 -4.68 2.89 16.77
C ARG A 21 -5.34 4.06 16.04
N GLU A 22 -6.58 4.42 16.43
CA GLU A 22 -7.40 5.47 15.80
C GLU A 22 -7.60 5.25 14.30
N SER A 23 -7.52 3.98 13.88
CA SER A 23 -7.62 3.56 12.51
C SER A 23 -8.71 2.49 12.38
N THR A 24 -9.13 2.26 11.15
CA THR A 24 -10.16 1.29 10.82
C THR A 24 -9.52 0.10 10.12
N SER A 25 -9.44 -1.05 10.79
CA SER A 25 -8.89 -2.27 10.20
C SER A 25 -9.82 -2.82 9.13
N ILE A 26 -9.26 -3.11 7.94
CA ILE A 26 -9.98 -3.67 6.80
C ILE A 26 -9.48 -5.05 6.36
N ALA A 27 -8.22 -5.38 6.69
CA ALA A 27 -7.69 -6.73 6.53
C ALA A 27 -6.54 -7.02 7.50
N GLU A 28 -6.12 -8.27 7.53
CA GLU A 28 -4.89 -8.73 8.20
C GLU A 28 -4.26 -9.91 7.44
N ASP A 29 -2.96 -10.09 7.58
CA ASP A 29 -2.26 -11.35 7.30
C ASP A 29 -1.48 -11.81 8.55
N ASP A 30 -0.52 -12.72 8.40
CA ASP A 30 0.24 -13.23 9.54
C ASP A 30 1.16 -12.17 10.19
N ASP A 31 1.59 -11.16 9.43
CA ASP A 31 2.60 -10.19 9.84
C ASP A 31 2.03 -8.79 10.08
N TYR A 32 0.94 -8.43 9.40
CA TYR A 32 0.42 -7.07 9.30
C TYR A 32 -1.08 -6.94 9.54
N PHE A 33 -1.44 -5.79 10.10
CA PHE A 33 -2.77 -5.21 9.99
C PHE A 33 -2.80 -4.22 8.82
N TYR A 34 -3.88 -4.24 8.05
CA TYR A 34 -4.16 -3.28 6.98
C TYR A 34 -5.25 -2.34 7.46
N ASP A 35 -4.85 -1.11 7.78
CA ASP A 35 -5.72 -0.14 8.43
C ASP A 35 -5.96 1.08 7.53
N LEU A 36 -7.16 1.65 7.61
CA LEU A 36 -7.52 2.93 7.01
C LEU A 36 -7.49 4.04 8.06
N ILE A 37 -6.80 5.11 7.71
CA ILE A 37 -6.75 6.35 8.49
C ILE A 37 -7.42 7.45 7.65
N PRO A 38 -8.57 8.00 8.09
CA PRO A 38 -9.15 9.17 7.46
C PRO A 38 -8.25 10.39 7.71
N MET A 39 -7.98 11.16 6.66
CA MET A 39 -7.24 12.42 6.73
C MET A 39 -8.13 13.56 6.26
N ALA A 40 -7.74 14.81 6.50
CA ALA A 40 -8.54 15.98 6.14
C ALA A 40 -8.97 16.04 4.65
N PHE A 41 -8.15 15.49 3.73
CA PHE A 41 -8.39 15.59 2.27
C PHE A 41 -8.26 14.26 1.52
N ASN A 42 -7.93 13.16 2.20
CA ASN A 42 -7.70 11.86 1.58
C ASN A 42 -7.85 10.72 2.60
N HIS A 43 -7.64 9.49 2.15
CA HIS A 43 -7.60 8.30 3.01
C HIS A 43 -6.23 7.67 2.92
N ARG A 44 -5.68 7.21 4.04
CA ARG A 44 -4.41 6.51 4.04
C ARG A 44 -4.62 5.05 4.41
N LEU A 45 -4.23 4.16 3.51
CA LEU A 45 -4.00 2.76 3.83
C LEU A 45 -2.63 2.64 4.50
N VAL A 46 -2.54 2.01 5.66
CA VAL A 46 -1.28 1.69 6.32
C VAL A 46 -1.14 0.20 6.57
N MET A 47 0.09 -0.28 6.55
CA MET A 47 0.45 -1.62 7.03
C MET A 47 1.16 -1.47 8.37
N THR A 48 0.50 -1.96 9.42
CA THR A 48 1.00 -1.93 10.78
C THR A 48 1.47 -3.32 11.19
N PRO A 49 2.76 -3.51 11.51
CA PRO A 49 3.29 -4.82 11.88
C PRO A 49 2.69 -5.29 13.20
N LYS A 50 2.26 -6.56 13.27
CA LYS A 50 1.68 -7.17 14.48
C LYS A 50 2.66 -7.18 15.65
N LYS A 51 3.97 -7.28 15.37
CA LYS A 51 5.06 -7.19 16.38
C LYS A 51 5.19 -5.80 17.01
N ASN A 52 4.70 -4.74 16.38
CA ASN A 52 4.75 -3.37 16.91
C ASN A 52 3.59 -2.53 16.36
N THR A 53 2.48 -2.55 17.07
CA THR A 53 1.23 -1.88 16.64
C THR A 53 1.25 -0.35 16.78
N ARG A 54 2.35 0.24 17.27
CA ARG A 54 2.49 1.70 17.46
C ARG A 54 3.08 2.42 16.27
N VAL A 55 3.56 1.69 15.27
CA VAL A 55 4.18 2.24 14.05
C VAL A 55 3.56 1.58 12.81
N TRP A 56 3.77 2.17 11.64
CA TRP A 56 3.45 1.55 10.36
C TRP A 56 4.72 1.48 9.52
N ASP A 57 4.92 0.33 8.85
CA ASP A 57 6.05 0.13 7.95
C ASP A 57 5.75 0.76 6.58
N TYR A 58 4.48 0.75 6.18
CA TYR A 58 4.02 1.25 4.88
C TYR A 58 2.78 2.13 5.01
N GLY A 59 2.65 3.08 4.08
CA GLY A 59 1.48 3.94 3.98
C GLY A 59 1.24 4.45 2.56
N TRP A 60 -0.01 4.47 2.11
CA TRP A 60 -0.41 4.94 0.78
C TRP A 60 -1.67 5.79 0.88
N CYS A 61 -1.64 7.00 0.30
CA CYS A 61 -2.78 7.90 0.27
C CYS A 61 -3.61 7.71 -1.01
N TYR A 62 -4.93 7.65 -0.84
CA TYR A 62 -5.95 7.50 -1.88
C TYR A 62 -6.98 8.62 -1.79
N ASP A 63 -7.62 8.97 -2.90
CA ASP A 63 -8.69 9.99 -2.90
C ASP A 63 -9.90 9.57 -2.07
N SER A 64 -10.19 8.27 -2.01
CA SER A 64 -11.36 7.73 -1.33
C SER A 64 -11.04 6.45 -0.57
N ALA A 65 -11.82 6.18 0.48
CA ALA A 65 -11.74 4.92 1.23
C ALA A 65 -12.00 3.70 0.32
N LEU A 66 -12.95 3.81 -0.62
CA LEU A 66 -13.29 2.73 -1.55
C LEU A 66 -12.10 2.34 -2.43
N ALA A 67 -11.33 3.30 -2.92
CA ALA A 67 -10.12 3.02 -3.71
C ALA A 67 -9.08 2.25 -2.89
N ALA A 68 -8.92 2.63 -1.62
CA ALA A 68 -8.00 1.96 -0.70
C ALA A 68 -8.46 0.54 -0.35
N ILE A 69 -9.77 0.32 -0.11
CA ILE A 69 -10.37 -1.00 0.13
C ILE A 69 -10.17 -1.89 -1.10
N ALA A 70 -10.51 -1.40 -2.30
CA ALA A 70 -10.34 -2.14 -3.54
C ALA A 70 -8.88 -2.56 -3.79
N CYS A 71 -7.94 -1.71 -3.38
CA CYS A 71 -6.51 -2.02 -3.41
C CYS A 71 -6.17 -3.22 -2.51
N VAL A 72 -6.66 -3.25 -1.26
CA VAL A 72 -6.41 -4.37 -0.34
C VAL A 72 -6.96 -5.69 -0.89
N HIS A 73 -8.09 -5.67 -1.59
CA HIS A 73 -8.64 -6.88 -2.23
C HIS A 73 -7.74 -7.50 -3.29
N VAL A 74 -6.85 -6.73 -3.91
CA VAL A 74 -5.90 -7.20 -4.94
C VAL A 74 -4.47 -7.30 -4.42
N TRP A 75 -4.26 -7.04 -3.12
CA TRP A 75 -2.96 -7.10 -2.48
C TRP A 75 -2.43 -8.52 -2.42
N ASN A 76 -1.14 -8.70 -2.74
CA ASN A 76 -0.44 -9.96 -2.58
C ASN A 76 0.64 -9.82 -1.50
N PRO A 77 0.43 -10.38 -0.29
CA PRO A 77 1.34 -10.24 0.85
C PRO A 77 2.71 -10.88 0.60
N GLU A 78 2.83 -11.87 -0.30
CA GLU A 78 4.12 -12.51 -0.60
C GLU A 78 5.06 -11.58 -1.37
N THR A 79 4.49 -10.78 -2.28
CA THR A 79 5.30 -9.92 -3.15
C THR A 79 5.49 -8.52 -2.58
N GLN A 80 4.62 -8.10 -1.66
CA GLN A 80 4.56 -6.75 -1.07
C GLN A 80 4.71 -5.61 -2.08
N ASN A 81 4.28 -5.86 -3.31
CA ASN A 81 4.43 -4.94 -4.41
C ASN A 81 3.55 -3.70 -4.21
N GLU A 82 3.99 -2.52 -4.66
CA GLU A 82 3.24 -1.29 -4.44
C GLU A 82 1.79 -1.40 -4.95
N PRO A 83 0.78 -1.09 -4.13
CA PRO A 83 -0.59 -1.23 -4.54
C PRO A 83 -0.94 -0.29 -5.71
N LEU A 84 -2.04 -0.56 -6.42
CA LEU A 84 -2.49 0.31 -7.50
C LEU A 84 -3.34 1.47 -6.98
N GLY A 85 -3.29 2.62 -7.64
CA GLY A 85 -4.25 3.73 -7.45
C GLY A 85 -3.94 4.73 -6.34
N TRP A 86 -2.81 4.60 -5.63
CA TRP A 86 -2.37 5.60 -4.66
C TRP A 86 -1.78 6.86 -5.33
N LYS A 87 -1.86 8.00 -4.63
CA LYS A 87 -1.36 9.31 -5.10
C LYS A 87 -0.16 9.86 -4.34
N LYS A 88 0.04 9.42 -3.11
CA LYS A 88 1.20 9.80 -2.28
C LYS A 88 1.60 8.67 -1.35
N ARG A 89 2.92 8.49 -1.16
CA ARG A 89 3.51 7.57 -0.19
C ARG A 89 4.38 8.37 0.79
N PRO A 90 4.02 8.47 2.08
CA PRO A 90 4.79 9.23 3.07
C PRO A 90 6.02 8.49 3.60
N THR A 91 6.19 7.19 3.34
CA THR A 91 7.42 6.44 3.66
C THR A 91 8.50 6.72 2.61
N GLY A 92 9.65 7.25 3.03
CA GLY A 92 10.74 7.69 2.14
C GLY A 92 11.60 6.59 1.50
N GLU A 93 11.19 5.32 1.56
CA GLU A 93 11.98 4.23 0.96
C GLU A 93 11.91 4.22 -0.58
N VAL A 94 13.07 3.99 -1.21
CA VAL A 94 13.30 4.13 -2.66
C VAL A 94 12.97 2.85 -3.44
N VAL A 95 12.89 1.68 -2.78
CA VAL A 95 12.73 0.41 -3.48
C VAL A 95 11.26 0.20 -3.86
N ARG A 96 11.05 0.16 -5.19
CA ARG A 96 9.76 0.08 -5.87
C ARG A 96 9.71 -1.21 -6.64
N THR A 97 9.05 -2.21 -6.08
CA THR A 97 8.62 -3.36 -6.85
C THR A 97 7.13 -3.18 -7.05
N ALA A 98 6.67 -3.06 -8.29
CA ALA A 98 5.25 -2.89 -8.59
C ALA A 98 4.59 -4.28 -8.76
N PRO A 99 3.25 -4.36 -8.72
CA PRO A 99 2.55 -5.64 -8.71
C PRO A 99 2.87 -6.41 -9.98
N ARG A 100 3.31 -7.67 -9.82
CA ARG A 100 3.63 -8.59 -10.93
C ARG A 100 4.80 -8.08 -11.77
N ALA A 101 5.97 -7.99 -11.14
CA ALA A 101 7.12 -7.33 -11.73
C ALA A 101 7.59 -7.95 -13.06
N ASP A 102 7.34 -9.23 -13.19
CA ASP A 102 7.59 -10.11 -14.33
C ASP A 102 6.51 -10.02 -15.41
N ALA A 103 5.24 -9.84 -15.04
CA ALA A 103 4.12 -9.85 -15.97
C ALA A 103 3.90 -8.50 -16.68
N ASP A 104 4.27 -7.39 -16.05
CA ASP A 104 4.12 -6.06 -16.65
C ASP A 104 5.26 -5.10 -16.31
N PRO A 105 6.38 -5.16 -17.06
CA PRO A 105 7.58 -4.35 -16.82
C PRO A 105 7.32 -2.83 -16.83
N GLN A 106 6.28 -2.39 -17.55
CA GLN A 106 5.94 -0.97 -17.64
C GLN A 106 5.50 -0.40 -16.29
N TYR A 107 4.93 -1.23 -15.41
CA TYR A 107 4.48 -0.78 -14.10
C TYR A 107 5.58 -0.81 -13.02
N ASN A 108 6.71 -1.49 -13.25
CA ASN A 108 7.88 -1.51 -12.33
C ASN A 108 8.89 -0.39 -12.58
N ARG A 109 8.58 0.50 -13.52
CA ARG A 109 9.45 1.65 -13.75
C ARG A 109 9.53 2.48 -12.45
N PRO A 110 10.72 3.02 -12.11
CA PRO A 110 10.84 3.93 -10.98
C PRO A 110 9.80 5.06 -11.08
N ARG A 111 9.11 5.34 -9.98
CA ARG A 111 8.12 6.43 -9.89
C ARG A 111 8.73 7.66 -9.20
N CYS A 112 7.94 8.60 -8.75
CA CYS A 112 8.37 9.59 -7.76
C CYS A 112 7.63 9.34 -6.44
N LEU A 113 7.91 10.11 -5.38
CA LEU A 113 7.20 9.98 -4.08
C LEU A 113 5.68 10.25 -4.20
N HIS A 114 5.27 10.87 -5.31
CA HIS A 114 3.88 11.14 -5.69
C HIS A 114 3.32 10.12 -6.71
N GLY A 115 4.00 9.00 -6.95
CA GLY A 115 3.50 7.89 -7.78
C GLY A 115 3.52 8.11 -9.29
N ASN A 116 4.05 9.24 -9.79
CA ASN A 116 4.19 9.49 -11.23
C ASN A 116 5.43 8.79 -11.80
N TYR A 117 5.35 8.31 -13.05
CA TYR A 117 6.53 7.83 -13.79
C TYR A 117 7.29 9.03 -14.37
N PRO A 118 8.56 9.28 -13.98
CA PRO A 118 9.35 10.37 -14.56
C PRO A 118 9.51 10.27 -16.08
N SER A 119 9.45 9.05 -16.62
CA SER A 119 9.48 8.80 -18.07
C SER A 119 8.26 9.31 -18.83
N ASP A 120 7.11 9.48 -18.15
CA ASP A 120 5.82 9.81 -18.78
C ASP A 120 5.51 11.31 -18.70
N GLY A 121 6.43 12.10 -18.15
CA GLY A 121 6.34 13.55 -18.04
C GLY A 121 6.56 14.08 -16.62
N PRO A 122 6.43 15.40 -16.43
CA PRO A 122 6.60 16.03 -15.12
C PRO A 122 5.55 15.50 -14.12
N CYS A 123 5.95 15.43 -12.85
CA CYS A 123 5.06 15.04 -11.77
C CYS A 123 3.84 15.97 -11.70
N ARG A 124 2.63 15.39 -11.75
CA ARG A 124 1.36 16.12 -11.72
C ARG A 124 1.05 16.80 -10.39
N THR A 125 1.76 16.39 -9.33
CA THR A 125 1.52 16.83 -7.96
C THR A 125 2.49 17.93 -7.52
N ASP A 126 3.73 17.90 -8.02
CA ASP A 126 4.79 18.83 -7.63
C ASP A 126 5.77 18.99 -8.80
N PRO A 127 5.90 20.19 -9.39
CA PRO A 127 6.75 20.45 -10.55
C PRO A 127 8.26 20.35 -10.25
N TYR A 128 8.65 20.27 -8.98
CA TYR A 128 10.03 20.09 -8.54
C TYR A 128 10.36 18.64 -8.16
N CYS A 129 9.38 17.73 -8.24
CA CYS A 129 9.58 16.36 -7.83
C CYS A 129 10.55 15.61 -8.77
N GLY A 130 11.65 15.09 -8.20
CA GLY A 130 12.67 14.33 -8.95
C GLY A 130 13.74 15.20 -9.61
N LYS A 131 13.80 16.50 -9.29
CA LYS A 131 14.93 17.39 -9.58
C LYS A 131 15.93 17.40 -8.43
#